data_AF-A0A8S3E0B1-F1
#
_entry.id   AF-A0A8S3E0B1-F1
#
_cell.length_a   1.000
_cell.length_b   1.000
_cell.length_c   1.000
_cell.angle_alpha   90.00
_cell.angle_beta   90.00
_cell.angle_gamma   90.00
#
_symmetry.space_group_name_H-M   'P 1'
#
loop_
_entity.id
_entity.type
_entity.pdbx_description
1 polymer ?
#
loop_
_entity_poly.entity_id
_entity_poly.type
_entity_poly.pdbx_seq_one_letter_code
_entity_poly.pdbx_strand_id
1 'polypeptide(L)'
;MDVQLPPPPPPLPPAFFAETTTPQITIPPPPPPPFPPSESVITTTAPPTTTAAPQTQERIWLHPWTATEMRQQASQWTLAGDAGLLLSLEQFSDKLVQRADAIQQHLNQTVNAVKSTHTRVQNCLNEFTSLANTQFIENRVYDEDETINAKASKKDEQSTVSTKILLTNIFIKNRNPNNRRRVGK
;
A
#
# COMPACT_ATOMS: atom_id res chain seq x y z
N MET A 1 1.70 50.83 11.66
CA MET A 1 0.42 50.21 11.25
C MET A 1 0.28 48.96 12.09
N ASP A 2 -0.22 49.13 13.31
CA ASP A 2 -0.45 48.03 14.26
C ASP A 2 -1.67 47.24 13.82
N VAL A 3 -1.45 45.97 13.45
CA VAL A 3 -2.52 45.04 13.10
C VAL A 3 -3.04 44.45 14.41
N GLN A 4 -4.06 45.10 14.97
CA GLN A 4 -4.82 44.61 16.12
C GLN A 4 -5.51 43.28 15.74
N LEU A 5 -5.01 42.15 16.23
CA LEU A 5 -5.73 40.87 16.15
C LEU A 5 -7.07 40.98 16.93
N PRO A 6 -8.18 40.41 16.42
CA PRO A 6 -9.44 40.40 17.15
C PRO A 6 -9.29 39.59 18.45
N PRO A 7 -9.94 40.00 19.55
CA PRO A 7 -9.85 39.30 20.82
C PRO A 7 -10.43 37.87 20.70
N PRO A 8 -9.84 36.87 21.38
CA PRO A 8 -10.33 35.51 21.35
C PRO A 8 -11.76 35.42 21.93
N PRO A 9 -12.65 34.58 21.37
CA PRO A 9 -13.99 34.42 21.88
C PRO A 9 -13.97 33.90 23.33
N PRO A 10 -14.89 34.35 24.19
CA PRO A 10 -14.94 33.91 25.57
C PRO A 10 -15.16 32.38 25.65
N PRO A 11 -14.58 31.70 26.66
CA PRO A 11 -14.82 30.28 26.85
C PRO A 11 -16.31 30.02 27.04
N LEU A 12 -16.83 28.99 26.34
CA LEU A 12 -18.22 28.58 26.47
C LEU A 12 -18.54 28.32 27.96
N PRO A 13 -19.69 28.79 28.46
CA PRO A 13 -20.12 28.45 29.81
C PRO A 13 -20.27 26.92 29.92
N PRO A 14 -19.99 26.32 31.10
CA PRO A 14 -20.28 24.92 31.33
C PRO A 14 -21.76 24.67 31.02
N ALA A 15 -22.05 23.59 30.29
CA ALA A 15 -23.42 23.20 29.98
C ALA A 15 -24.20 23.05 31.28
N PHE A 16 -25.02 24.05 31.60
CA PHE A 16 -26.07 23.92 32.58
C PHE A 16 -27.07 22.95 31.99
N PHE A 17 -27.09 21.73 32.52
CA PHE A 17 -28.17 20.78 32.28
C PHE A 17 -29.44 21.39 32.87
N ALA A 18 -30.11 22.20 32.06
CA ALA A 18 -31.46 22.65 32.32
C ALA A 18 -32.35 21.40 32.20
N GLU A 19 -32.65 20.87 33.37
CA GLU A 19 -33.70 19.90 33.64
C GLU A 19 -35.00 20.43 33.02
N THR A 20 -35.39 19.83 31.89
CA THR A 20 -36.68 20.07 31.24
C THR A 20 -37.32 18.72 31.02
N THR A 21 -38.25 18.42 31.92
CA THR A 21 -39.53 17.77 31.65
C THR A 21 -39.50 16.73 30.54
N THR A 22 -39.04 15.55 30.93
CA THR A 22 -39.48 14.28 30.35
C THR A 22 -40.99 14.14 30.57
N PRO A 23 -41.84 13.87 29.55
CA PRO A 23 -43.14 13.29 29.83
C PRO A 23 -42.90 11.92 30.46
N GLN A 24 -43.16 11.84 31.76
CA GLN A 24 -43.30 10.61 32.53
C GLN A 24 -44.39 9.74 31.88
N ILE A 25 -43.99 8.78 31.04
CA ILE A 25 -44.78 7.56 30.84
C ILE A 25 -44.40 6.64 31.99
N THR A 26 -45.23 6.65 33.02
CA THR A 26 -45.22 5.70 34.12
C THR A 26 -45.33 4.28 33.54
N ILE A 27 -44.24 3.52 33.56
CA ILE A 27 -44.27 2.08 33.34
C ILE A 27 -44.93 1.47 34.59
N PRO A 28 -46.11 0.81 34.50
CA PRO A 28 -46.69 0.13 35.65
C PRO A 28 -45.78 -1.05 36.06
N PRO A 29 -45.63 -1.34 37.36
CA PRO A 29 -44.83 -2.47 37.83
C PRO A 29 -45.37 -3.80 37.27
N PRO A 30 -44.49 -4.79 37.00
CA PRO A 30 -44.88 -6.05 36.39
C PRO A 30 -45.87 -6.84 37.28
N PRO A 31 -46.90 -7.47 36.71
CA PRO A 31 -47.82 -8.32 37.46
C PRO A 31 -47.09 -9.56 38.01
N PRO A 32 -47.43 -10.01 39.24
CA PRO A 32 -46.85 -11.22 39.83
C PRO A 32 -47.18 -12.48 39.02
N PRO A 33 -46.33 -13.53 39.08
CA PRO A 33 -46.49 -14.74 38.29
C PRO A 33 -47.82 -15.47 38.60
N PRO A 34 -48.44 -16.11 37.60
CA PRO A 34 -49.67 -16.86 37.81
C PRO A 34 -49.43 -18.06 38.73
N PHE A 35 -50.28 -18.18 39.75
CA PHE A 35 -50.38 -19.35 40.63
C PHE A 35 -50.70 -20.62 39.82
N PRO A 36 -50.21 -21.81 40.25
CA PRO A 36 -50.54 -23.07 39.59
C PRO A 36 -52.05 -23.37 39.71
N PRO A 37 -52.70 -23.91 38.66
CA PRO A 37 -54.10 -24.29 38.75
C PRO A 37 -54.23 -25.51 39.66
N SER A 38 -54.99 -25.36 40.74
CA SER A 38 -55.53 -26.47 41.50
C SER A 38 -56.39 -27.37 40.61
N GLU A 39 -56.12 -28.66 40.70
CA GLU A 39 -56.89 -29.75 40.11
C GLU A 39 -58.37 -29.67 40.50
N SER A 40 -59.24 -29.94 39.51
CA SER A 40 -60.60 -30.52 39.59
C SER A 40 -61.38 -30.06 38.35
N VAL A 41 -62.11 -30.84 37.56
CA VAL A 41 -62.52 -32.24 37.52
C VAL A 41 -63.02 -32.43 36.07
N ILE A 42 -62.55 -33.49 35.42
CA ILE A 42 -63.18 -34.37 34.41
C ILE A 42 -64.47 -33.86 33.72
N THR A 43 -64.50 -33.82 32.39
CA THR A 43 -65.59 -34.32 31.50
C THR A 43 -65.11 -34.21 30.04
N THR A 44 -64.56 -35.29 29.48
CA THR A 44 -65.21 -36.23 28.53
C THR A 44 -65.29 -35.71 27.09
N THR A 45 -64.52 -36.40 26.23
CA THR A 45 -64.83 -36.88 24.86
C THR A 45 -63.86 -36.40 23.78
N ALA A 46 -63.09 -37.34 23.24
CA ALA A 46 -62.42 -37.28 21.93
C ALA A 46 -63.07 -38.34 21.01
N PRO A 47 -62.72 -38.46 19.71
CA PRO A 47 -62.53 -37.48 18.63
C PRO A 47 -63.53 -37.78 17.46
N PRO A 48 -63.43 -37.14 16.28
CA PRO A 48 -62.64 -37.77 15.21
C PRO A 48 -61.84 -36.81 14.29
N THR A 49 -60.62 -37.23 13.99
CA THR A 49 -60.01 -37.40 12.66
C THR A 49 -60.10 -36.27 11.59
N THR A 50 -58.91 -35.80 11.22
CA THR A 50 -58.47 -35.27 9.91
C THR A 50 -59.05 -33.95 9.41
N THR A 51 -58.21 -32.90 9.42
CA THR A 51 -57.96 -32.06 8.24
C THR A 51 -56.56 -31.48 8.36
N ALA A 52 -55.70 -31.86 7.41
CA ALA A 52 -54.38 -31.31 7.21
C ALA A 52 -54.48 -29.80 6.92
N ALA A 53 -53.95 -28.97 7.81
CA ALA A 53 -53.71 -27.55 7.57
C ALA A 53 -52.25 -27.35 7.10
N PRO A 54 -52.01 -26.43 6.14
CA PRO A 54 -50.81 -26.41 5.32
C PRO A 54 -49.58 -25.93 6.10
N GLN A 55 -48.50 -26.71 6.05
CA GLN A 55 -47.17 -26.34 6.58
C GLN A 55 -46.44 -25.30 5.70
N THR A 56 -47.15 -24.39 5.03
CA THR A 56 -46.57 -23.47 4.03
C THR A 56 -46.20 -22.09 4.60
N GLN A 57 -46.31 -21.89 5.92
CA GLN A 57 -45.91 -20.67 6.63
C GLN A 57 -44.76 -20.95 7.60
N GLU A 58 -43.72 -21.66 7.15
CA GLU A 58 -42.45 -21.68 7.87
C GLU A 58 -41.78 -20.30 7.76
N ARG A 59 -42.15 -19.44 8.72
CA ARG A 59 -41.43 -18.26 9.20
C ARG A 59 -40.75 -17.42 8.10
N ILE A 60 -41.57 -16.74 7.31
CA ILE A 60 -41.14 -15.69 6.35
C ILE A 60 -40.26 -14.62 7.05
N TRP A 61 -40.45 -14.44 8.36
CA TRP A 61 -39.67 -13.53 9.22
C TRP A 61 -38.32 -14.08 9.72
N LEU A 62 -37.98 -15.35 9.46
CA LEU A 62 -36.65 -15.91 9.73
C LEU A 62 -35.71 -15.83 8.52
N HIS A 63 -36.21 -15.47 7.34
CA HIS A 63 -35.42 -15.39 6.12
C HIS A 63 -35.00 -13.94 5.84
N PRO A 64 -33.70 -13.68 5.54
CA PRO A 64 -33.27 -12.36 5.08
C PRO A 64 -34.00 -12.00 3.78
N TRP A 65 -34.80 -10.94 3.79
CA TRP A 65 -35.45 -10.52 2.57
C TRP A 65 -34.44 -10.02 1.54
N THR A 66 -34.56 -10.52 0.30
CA THR A 66 -33.81 -9.96 -0.82
C THR A 66 -34.43 -8.65 -1.27
N ALA A 67 -33.61 -7.74 -1.83
CA ALA A 67 -34.08 -6.42 -2.28
C ALA A 67 -35.24 -6.48 -3.29
N THR A 68 -35.33 -7.57 -4.06
CA THR A 68 -36.41 -7.88 -4.97
C THR A 68 -37.71 -8.25 -4.26
N GLU A 69 -37.64 -9.04 -3.19
CA GLU A 69 -38.80 -9.43 -2.37
C GLU A 69 -39.33 -8.24 -1.56
N MET A 70 -38.42 -7.42 -1.01
CA MET A 70 -38.78 -6.16 -0.34
C MET A 70 -39.57 -5.23 -1.27
N ARG A 71 -39.17 -5.14 -2.54
CA ARG A 71 -39.84 -4.31 -3.54
C ARG A 71 -41.24 -4.85 -3.91
N GLN A 72 -41.43 -6.16 -3.88
CA GLN A 72 -42.73 -6.79 -4.17
C GLN A 72 -43.72 -6.66 -3.01
N GLN A 73 -43.24 -6.71 -1.77
CA GLN A 73 -44.07 -6.55 -0.56
C GLN A 73 -44.23 -5.08 -0.12
N ALA A 74 -43.60 -4.13 -0.82
CA ALA A 74 -43.66 -2.70 -0.49
C ALA A 74 -45.09 -2.11 -0.53
N SER A 75 -45.98 -2.66 -1.36
CA SER A 75 -47.39 -2.21 -1.45
C SER A 75 -48.27 -2.72 -0.30
N GLN A 76 -47.86 -3.81 0.36
CA GLN A 76 -48.57 -4.44 1.48
C GLN A 76 -47.58 -4.77 2.60
N TRP A 77 -47.08 -3.71 3.24
CA TRP A 77 -46.08 -3.85 4.31
C TRP A 77 -46.68 -4.57 5.52
N THR A 78 -46.04 -5.66 5.94
CA THR A 78 -46.43 -6.45 7.11
C THR A 78 -45.31 -6.45 8.14
N LEU A 79 -45.65 -6.69 9.42
CA LEU A 79 -44.65 -6.82 10.50
C LEU A 79 -43.62 -7.93 10.24
N ALA A 80 -44.02 -8.99 9.53
CA ALA A 80 -43.09 -10.03 9.06
C ALA A 80 -42.07 -9.47 8.06
N GLY A 81 -42.45 -8.44 7.30
CA GLY A 81 -41.56 -7.71 6.40
C GLY A 81 -40.57 -6.79 7.09
N ASP A 82 -40.97 -6.14 8.19
CA ASP A 82 -40.02 -5.42 9.05
C ASP A 82 -38.93 -6.35 9.60
N ALA A 83 -39.32 -7.54 10.07
CA ALA A 83 -38.37 -8.54 10.55
C ALA A 83 -37.44 -9.07 9.43
N GLY A 84 -37.98 -9.28 8.22
CA GLY A 84 -37.18 -9.68 7.05
C GLY A 84 -36.19 -8.61 6.57
N LEU A 85 -36.58 -7.33 6.64
CA LEU A 85 -35.69 -6.19 6.35
C LEU A 85 -34.56 -6.09 7.38
N LEU A 86 -34.86 -6.22 8.68
CA LEU A 86 -33.86 -6.17 9.74
C LEU A 86 -32.74 -7.20 9.49
N LEU A 87 -33.13 -8.44 9.19
CA LEU A 87 -32.19 -9.53 8.91
C LEU A 87 -31.39 -9.30 7.61
N SER A 88 -32.00 -8.67 6.60
CA SER A 88 -31.31 -8.24 5.38
C SER A 88 -30.23 -7.19 5.68
N LEU A 89 -30.53 -6.24 6.56
CA LEU A 89 -29.61 -5.18 6.96
C LEU A 89 -28.47 -5.71 7.82
N GLU A 90 -28.76 -6.65 8.71
CA GLU A 90 -27.75 -7.37 9.50
C GLU A 90 -26.76 -8.10 8.58
N GLN A 91 -27.26 -8.91 7.65
CA GLN A 91 -26.41 -9.60 6.68
C GLN A 91 -25.65 -8.66 5.75
N PHE A 92 -26.25 -7.54 5.39
CA PHE A 92 -25.56 -6.51 4.61
C PHE A 92 -24.40 -5.91 5.39
N SER A 93 -24.58 -5.65 6.69
CA SER A 93 -23.52 -5.15 7.56
C SER A 93 -22.38 -6.17 7.69
N ASP A 94 -22.69 -7.45 7.89
CA ASP A 94 -21.71 -8.52 7.93
C ASP A 94 -20.94 -8.64 6.62
N LYS A 95 -21.64 -8.59 5.48
CA LYS A 95 -21.01 -8.61 4.15
C LYS A 95 -20.13 -7.39 3.92
N LEU A 96 -20.54 -6.22 4.41
CA LEU A 96 -19.77 -4.98 4.30
C LEU A 96 -18.47 -5.10 5.12
N VAL A 97 -18.55 -5.62 6.35
CA VAL A 97 -17.38 -5.88 7.20
C VAL A 97 -16.45 -6.91 6.54
N GLN A 98 -16.98 -8.03 6.06
CA GLN A 98 -16.19 -9.06 5.36
C GLN A 98 -15.51 -8.51 4.11
N ARG A 99 -16.19 -7.66 3.34
CA ARG A 99 -15.59 -7.02 2.16
C ARG A 99 -14.51 -6.01 2.55
N ALA A 100 -14.71 -5.25 3.63
CA ALA A 100 -13.70 -4.34 4.14
C ALA A 100 -12.44 -5.11 4.56
N ASP A 101 -12.59 -6.23 5.26
CA ASP A 101 -11.48 -7.10 5.65
C ASP A 101 -10.76 -7.71 4.43
N ALA A 102 -11.51 -8.14 3.41
CA ALA A 102 -10.93 -8.64 2.17
C ALA A 102 -10.10 -7.56 1.45
N ILE A 103 -10.64 -6.34 1.34
CA ILE A 103 -9.92 -5.19 0.76
C ILE A 103 -8.66 -4.88 1.56
N GLN A 104 -8.74 -4.90 2.90
CA GLN A 104 -7.58 -4.71 3.77
C GLN A 104 -6.50 -5.77 3.50
N GLN A 105 -6.87 -7.04 3.35
CA GLN A 105 -5.92 -8.11 3.03
C GLN A 105 -5.27 -7.90 1.67
N HIS A 106 -6.04 -7.55 0.63
CA HIS A 106 -5.49 -7.25 -0.69
C HIS A 106 -4.54 -6.06 -0.67
N LEU A 107 -4.90 -4.99 0.06
CA LEU A 107 -4.02 -3.83 0.26
C LEU A 107 -2.71 -4.26 0.92
N ASN A 108 -2.78 -5.05 1.99
CA ASN A 108 -1.59 -5.56 2.68
C ASN A 108 -0.70 -6.40 1.75
N GLN A 109 -1.29 -7.24 0.88
CA GLN A 109 -0.55 -8.00 -0.13
C GLN A 109 0.14 -7.08 -1.14
N THR A 110 -0.55 -6.07 -1.65
CA THR A 110 0.03 -5.09 -2.58
C THR A 110 1.17 -4.31 -1.92
N VAL A 111 0.99 -3.84 -0.69
CA VAL A 111 2.05 -3.15 0.06
C VAL A 111 3.28 -4.05 0.21
N ASN A 112 3.09 -5.33 0.53
CA ASN A 112 4.19 -6.28 0.63
C ASN A 112 4.87 -6.53 -0.73
N ALA A 113 4.10 -6.63 -1.81
CA ALA A 113 4.64 -6.78 -3.16
C ALA A 113 5.45 -5.54 -3.60
N VAL A 114 4.99 -4.34 -3.25
CA VAL A 114 5.70 -3.07 -3.50
C VAL A 114 7.01 -3.03 -2.71
N LYS A 115 7.00 -3.42 -1.42
CA LYS A 115 8.22 -3.52 -0.60
C LYS A 115 9.22 -4.51 -1.19
N SER A 116 8.74 -5.69 -1.62
CA SER A 116 9.59 -6.70 -2.28
C SER A 116 10.20 -6.16 -3.58
N THR A 117 9.39 -5.48 -4.39
CA THR A 117 9.86 -4.85 -5.64
C THR A 117 10.88 -3.75 -5.36
N HIS A 118 10.65 -2.93 -4.33
CA HIS A 118 11.61 -1.90 -3.91
C HIS A 118 12.97 -2.51 -3.57
N THR A 119 13.00 -3.58 -2.76
CA THR A 119 14.26 -4.29 -2.46
C THR A 119 14.91 -4.85 -3.72
N ARG A 120 14.13 -5.41 -4.65
CA ARG A 120 14.66 -5.90 -5.95
C ARG A 120 15.26 -4.76 -6.78
N VAL A 121 14.62 -3.60 -6.82
CA VAL A 121 15.14 -2.40 -7.50
C VAL A 121 16.42 -1.92 -6.84
N GLN A 122 16.49 -1.91 -5.50
CA GLN A 122 17.73 -1.55 -4.78
C GLN A 122 18.87 -2.53 -5.08
N ASN A 123 18.58 -3.84 -5.16
CA ASN A 123 19.58 -4.82 -5.56
C ASN A 123 20.07 -4.58 -7.00
N CYS A 124 19.14 -4.33 -7.92
CA CYS A 124 19.48 -4.00 -9.31
C CYS A 124 20.29 -2.70 -9.41
N LEU A 125 19.97 -1.69 -8.60
CA LEU A 125 20.75 -0.45 -8.52
C LEU A 125 22.17 -0.70 -7.96
N ASN A 126 22.30 -1.56 -6.96
CA ASN A 126 23.61 -1.95 -6.42
C ASN A 126 24.44 -2.69 -7.47
N GLU A 127 23.81 -3.58 -8.25
CA GLU A 127 24.45 -4.25 -9.38
C GLU A 127 24.89 -3.25 -10.45
N PHE A 128 24.03 -2.30 -10.84
CA PHE A 128 24.40 -1.24 -11.78
C PHE A 128 25.51 -0.35 -11.25
N THR A 129 25.51 -0.04 -9.95
CA THR A 129 26.57 0.76 -9.33
C THR A 129 27.90 0.00 -9.36
N SER A 130 27.88 -1.31 -9.06
CA SER A 130 29.08 -2.14 -9.13
C SER A 130 29.60 -2.27 -10.56
N LEU A 131 28.71 -2.50 -11.53
CA LEU A 131 29.05 -2.57 -12.95
C LEU A 131 29.60 -1.23 -13.45
N ALA A 132 28.95 -0.13 -13.08
CA ALA A 132 29.39 1.22 -13.43
C ALA A 132 30.76 1.55 -12.82
N ASN A 133 31.03 1.13 -11.57
CA ASN A 133 32.34 1.30 -10.96
C ASN A 133 33.41 0.49 -11.71
N THR A 134 33.13 -0.77 -12.06
CA THR A 134 34.05 -1.59 -12.87
C THR A 134 34.31 -0.98 -14.23
N GLN A 135 33.27 -0.52 -14.93
CA GLN A 135 33.40 0.07 -16.25
C GLN A 135 34.06 1.45 -16.21
N PHE A 136 33.84 2.23 -15.15
CA PHE A 136 34.55 3.48 -14.92
C PHE A 136 36.05 3.26 -14.79
N ILE A 137 36.44 2.24 -14.02
CA ILE A 137 37.86 1.86 -13.90
C ILE A 137 38.38 1.38 -15.25
N GLU A 138 37.64 0.55 -15.97
CA GLU A 138 38.04 0.03 -17.28
C GLU A 138 38.28 1.18 -18.28
N ASN A 139 37.31 2.07 -18.45
CA ASN A 139 37.39 3.21 -19.35
C ASN A 139 38.58 4.12 -18.98
N ARG A 140 38.82 4.36 -17.68
CA ARG A 140 39.96 5.18 -17.24
C ARG A 140 41.31 4.48 -17.34
N VAL A 141 41.37 3.17 -17.12
CA VAL A 141 42.57 2.36 -17.33
C VAL A 141 42.97 2.38 -18.80
N TYR A 142 42.01 2.30 -19.72
CA TYR A 142 42.33 2.46 -21.14
C TYR A 142 42.80 3.87 -21.49
N ASP A 143 42.18 4.93 -20.95
CA ASP A 143 42.62 6.31 -21.17
C ASP A 143 44.06 6.55 -20.64
N GLU A 144 44.38 5.99 -19.48
CA GLU A 144 45.72 6.08 -18.88
C GLU A 144 46.74 5.23 -19.64
N ASP A 145 46.42 4.00 -20.04
CA ASP A 145 47.31 3.14 -20.84
C ASP A 145 47.54 3.71 -22.25
N GLU A 146 46.53 4.26 -22.92
CA GLU A 146 46.72 4.94 -24.21
C GLU A 146 47.59 6.19 -24.05
N THR A 147 47.38 6.99 -23.00
CA THR A 147 48.23 8.16 -22.76
C THR A 147 49.64 7.79 -22.33
N ILE A 148 49.85 6.69 -21.60
CA ILE A 148 51.18 6.15 -21.25
C ILE A 148 51.86 5.57 -22.49
N ASN A 149 51.15 4.80 -23.31
CA ASN A 149 51.67 4.20 -24.54
C ASN A 149 52.00 5.28 -25.59
N ALA A 150 51.14 6.30 -25.75
CA ALA A 150 51.39 7.47 -26.59
C ALA A 150 52.56 8.33 -26.08
N LYS A 151 52.78 8.40 -24.76
CA LYS A 151 53.96 9.06 -24.18
C LYS A 151 55.23 8.24 -24.35
N ALA A 152 55.17 6.92 -24.23
CA ALA A 152 56.29 6.01 -24.43
C ALA A 152 56.79 6.03 -25.87
N SER A 153 55.86 5.90 -26.84
CA SER A 153 56.18 5.97 -28.27
C SER A 153 56.75 7.33 -28.69
N LYS A 154 56.24 8.45 -28.15
CA LYS A 154 56.84 9.79 -28.39
C LYS A 154 58.24 9.95 -27.78
N LYS A 155 58.51 9.33 -26.62
CA LYS A 155 59.82 9.39 -25.95
C LYS A 155 60.90 8.60 -26.72
N ASP A 156 60.53 7.45 -27.27
CA ASP A 156 61.44 6.61 -28.06
C ASP A 156 61.73 7.22 -29.44
N GLU A 157 60.74 7.83 -30.08
CA GLU A 157 60.92 8.52 -31.37
C GLU A 157 61.78 9.78 -31.23
N GLN A 158 61.62 10.56 -30.15
CA GLN A 158 62.43 11.77 -29.92
C GLN A 158 63.89 11.44 -29.53
N SER A 159 64.11 10.34 -28.79
CA SER A 159 65.46 9.82 -28.46
C SER A 159 66.21 9.33 -29.71
N THR A 160 65.52 8.59 -30.59
CA THR A 160 66.12 8.08 -31.84
C THR A 160 66.38 9.21 -32.86
N VAL A 161 65.52 10.22 -32.94
CA VAL A 161 65.76 11.41 -33.76
C VAL A 161 66.94 12.22 -33.24
N SER A 162 67.04 12.43 -31.92
CA SER A 162 68.18 13.15 -31.31
C SER A 162 69.51 12.42 -31.55
N THR A 163 69.56 11.11 -31.36
CA THR A 163 70.77 10.31 -31.64
C THR A 163 71.15 10.30 -33.12
N LYS A 164 70.18 10.21 -34.04
CA LYS A 164 70.43 10.33 -35.49
C LYS A 164 70.97 11.72 -35.88
N ILE A 165 70.44 12.79 -35.29
CA ILE A 165 70.94 14.16 -35.50
C ILE A 165 72.36 14.31 -34.97
N LEU A 166 72.66 13.80 -33.77
CA LEU A 166 74.01 13.84 -33.20
C LEU A 166 75.01 13.07 -34.05
N LEU A 167 74.66 11.87 -34.53
CA LEU A 167 75.52 11.09 -35.42
C LEU A 167 75.74 11.79 -36.77
N THR A 168 74.71 12.44 -37.31
CA THR A 168 74.81 13.21 -38.55
C THR A 168 75.74 14.42 -38.35
N ASN A 169 75.63 15.13 -37.23
CA ASN A 169 76.51 16.26 -36.91
C ASN A 169 77.96 15.82 -36.72
N ILE A 170 78.20 14.68 -36.06
CA ILE A 170 79.54 14.10 -35.92
C ILE A 170 80.12 13.70 -37.29
N PHE A 171 79.32 13.05 -38.13
CA PHE A 171 79.72 12.65 -39.48
C PHE A 171 80.04 13.86 -40.36
N ILE A 172 79.23 14.92 -40.31
CA ILE A 172 79.48 16.17 -41.03
C ILE A 172 80.75 16.86 -40.51
N LYS A 173 80.95 16.91 -39.18
CA LYS A 173 82.16 17.50 -38.56
C LYS A 173 83.44 16.77 -38.99
N ASN A 174 83.39 15.45 -39.11
CA ASN A 174 84.51 14.62 -39.53
C ASN A 174 84.75 14.64 -41.06
N ARG A 175 83.75 15.05 -41.83
CA ARG A 175 83.85 15.27 -43.28
C ARG A 175 84.35 16.66 -43.65
N ASN A 176 84.59 17.55 -42.68
CA ASN A 176 85.21 18.85 -42.93
C ASN A 176 86.66 18.66 -43.42
N PRO A 177 87.01 19.13 -44.63
CA PRO A 177 88.34 18.91 -45.22
C PRO A 177 89.49 19.53 -44.40
N ASN A 178 89.20 20.42 -43.45
CA ASN A 178 90.22 21.03 -42.60
C ASN A 178 90.64 20.20 -41.38
N ASN A 179 89.95 19.09 -41.05
CA ASN A 179 90.29 18.29 -39.86
C ASN A 179 91.40 17.24 -40.08
N ARG A 180 91.90 17.08 -41.32
CA ARG A 180 92.97 16.12 -41.67
C ARG A 180 94.41 16.64 -41.49
N ARG A 181 94.62 17.87 -40.99
CA ARG A 181 95.96 18.51 -40.93
C ARG A 181 96.58 18.60 -39.53
N ARG A 182 96.22 17.73 -38.59
CA ARG A 182 96.84 17.67 -37.26
C ARG A 182 97.13 16.24 -36.80
N VAL A 183 97.91 15.50 -37.58
CA VAL A 183 98.75 14.43 -37.03
C VAL A 183 100.06 14.47 -37.81
N GLY A 184 101.10 15.00 -37.17
CA GLY A 184 102.40 15.22 -37.81
C GLY A 184 103.38 15.90 -36.85
N LYS A 185 103.89 15.13 -35.90
CA LYS A 185 105.26 15.15 -35.39
C LYS A 185 105.50 13.91 -34.55
#